data_AF-A0A4U1VG09-F1
#
_entry.id   AF-A0A4U1VG09-F1
#
_cell.length_a   1.000
_cell.length_b   1.000
_cell.length_c   1.000
_cell.angle_alpha   90.00
_cell.angle_beta   90.00
_cell.angle_gamma   90.00
#
_symmetry.space_group_name_H-M   'P 1'
#
loop_
_entity.id
_entity.type
_entity.pdbx_description
1 polymer ?
#
loop_
_entity_poly.entity_id
_entity_poly.type
_entity_poly.pdbx_seq_one_letter_code
_entity_poly.pdbx_strand_id
1 'polypeptide(L)'
;MTQPFLEPPIYQVAGLQYSPTSGAIKNEEGKVIRLRAREANLFTALIDSFPDILSRQSIEEQLWKGSYATNATINQTIKALRFSLDDDQRSLIRTIPKQGYVLSSKPYILESYTAHHMAGAKEPAPGIVPDSTANSSESVTLTDTPQNSKALGWRTFFSGNELIGIGVISLLLFTLGYLGIFSPSFERISYKAGEHWLLFDATSEEINSLNLSDDTPSIIMKNDSNYRICHVEEGITVCKNQ
;
A
#
# COMPACT_ATOMS: atom_id res chain seq x y z
N MET A 1 0.00 -24.67 -15.87
CA MET A 1 0.22 -23.77 -14.71
C MET A 1 1.39 -22.86 -15.07
N THR A 2 1.20 -21.55 -15.08
CA THR A 2 2.24 -20.57 -15.40
C THR A 2 3.27 -20.53 -14.26
N GLN A 3 4.57 -20.61 -14.58
CA GLN A 3 5.62 -20.46 -13.57
C GLN A 3 5.60 -19.04 -13.00
N PRO A 4 5.73 -18.85 -11.68
CA PRO A 4 5.78 -17.52 -11.10
C PRO A 4 7.08 -16.82 -11.49
N PHE A 5 6.99 -15.58 -11.96
CA PHE A 5 8.13 -14.74 -12.30
C PHE A 5 7.92 -13.32 -11.78
N LEU A 6 9.00 -12.56 -11.61
CA LEU A 6 8.98 -11.17 -11.13
C LEU A 6 8.77 -10.22 -12.31
N GLU A 7 7.66 -9.47 -12.28
CA GLU A 7 7.39 -8.41 -13.25
C GLU A 7 7.82 -7.04 -12.68
N PRO A 8 8.27 -6.09 -13.51
CA PRO A 8 8.57 -4.74 -13.02
C PRO A 8 7.29 -3.99 -12.57
N PRO A 9 7.38 -3.07 -11.60
CA PRO A 9 8.56 -2.73 -10.79
C PRO A 9 8.91 -3.82 -9.77
N ILE A 10 10.21 -4.03 -9.53
CA ILE A 10 10.71 -5.02 -8.55
C ILE A 10 11.25 -4.27 -7.34
N TYR A 11 10.74 -4.60 -6.16
CA TYR A 11 11.16 -4.07 -4.87
C TYR A 11 12.10 -5.05 -4.18
N GLN A 12 13.22 -4.55 -3.64
CA GLN A 12 14.10 -5.26 -2.74
C GLN A 12 13.73 -4.90 -1.29
N VAL A 13 13.38 -5.89 -0.49
CA VAL A 13 12.99 -5.71 0.92
C VAL A 13 13.60 -6.83 1.76
N ALA A 14 14.50 -6.49 2.68
CA ALA A 14 15.14 -7.45 3.60
C ALA A 14 15.67 -8.73 2.91
N GLY A 15 16.43 -8.58 1.81
CA GLY A 15 16.98 -9.72 1.06
C GLY A 15 16.00 -10.39 0.07
N LEU A 16 14.69 -10.13 0.18
CA LEU A 16 13.67 -10.63 -0.74
C LEU A 16 13.44 -9.67 -1.91
N GLN A 17 13.13 -10.21 -3.09
CA GLN A 17 12.64 -9.45 -4.23
C GLN A 17 11.13 -9.65 -4.38
N TYR A 18 10.39 -8.58 -4.62
CA TYR A 18 8.94 -8.58 -4.73
C TYR A 18 8.44 -7.78 -5.93
N SER A 19 7.49 -8.33 -6.67
CA SER A 19 6.77 -7.63 -7.73
C SER A 19 5.31 -7.43 -7.33
N PRO A 20 4.81 -6.19 -7.19
CA PRO A 20 3.39 -5.92 -7.00
C PRO A 20 2.55 -6.34 -8.21
N THR A 21 3.08 -6.17 -9.43
CA THR A 21 2.39 -6.49 -10.69
C THR A 21 2.09 -7.99 -10.79
N SER A 22 3.10 -8.83 -10.57
CA SER A 22 2.91 -10.28 -10.63
C SER A 22 2.53 -10.88 -9.27
N GLY A 23 2.59 -10.13 -8.17
CA GLY A 23 2.39 -10.67 -6.83
C GLY A 23 3.36 -11.81 -6.49
N ALA A 24 4.51 -11.88 -7.17
CA ALA A 24 5.53 -12.88 -6.94
C ALA A 24 6.62 -12.34 -6.01
N ILE A 25 7.15 -13.22 -5.17
CA ILE A 25 8.37 -12.96 -4.40
C ILE A 25 9.45 -13.96 -4.80
N LYS A 26 10.71 -13.55 -4.71
CA LYS A 26 11.88 -14.40 -4.82
C LYS A 26 12.66 -14.31 -3.52
N ASN A 27 12.89 -15.46 -2.88
CA ASN A 27 13.67 -15.55 -1.67
C ASN A 27 15.19 -15.48 -1.96
N GLU A 28 16.00 -15.41 -0.91
CA GLU A 28 17.48 -15.38 -1.02
C GLU A 28 18.04 -16.65 -1.69
N GLU A 29 17.37 -17.79 -1.54
CA GLU A 29 17.70 -19.06 -2.19
C GLU A 29 17.36 -19.08 -3.69
N GLY A 30 16.72 -18.02 -4.21
CA GLY A 30 16.31 -17.88 -5.60
C GLY A 30 15.00 -18.58 -5.97
N LYS A 31 14.30 -19.18 -5.01
CA LYS A 31 12.97 -19.77 -5.20
C LYS A 31 11.93 -18.67 -5.38
N VAL A 32 11.19 -18.75 -6.48
CA VAL A 32 10.08 -17.83 -6.77
C VAL A 32 8.76 -18.46 -6.34
N ILE A 33 7.99 -17.74 -5.53
CA ILE A 33 6.64 -18.14 -5.14
C ILE A 33 5.65 -17.01 -5.44
N ARG A 34 4.41 -17.38 -5.74
CA ARG A 34 3.32 -16.40 -5.93
C ARG A 34 2.53 -16.25 -4.65
N LEU A 35 2.42 -15.01 -4.17
CA LEU A 35 1.55 -14.66 -3.05
C LEU A 35 0.09 -14.76 -3.48
N ARG A 36 -0.80 -15.03 -2.53
CA ARG A 36 -2.24 -14.86 -2.79
C ARG A 36 -2.53 -13.38 -3.00
N ALA A 37 -3.58 -13.06 -3.77
CA ALA A 37 -3.92 -11.68 -4.12
C ALA A 37 -4.03 -10.75 -2.89
N ARG A 38 -4.65 -11.22 -1.80
CA ARG A 38 -4.76 -10.44 -0.55
C ARG A 38 -3.43 -10.25 0.17
N GLU A 39 -2.56 -11.26 0.16
CA GLU A 39 -1.22 -11.19 0.75
C GLU A 39 -0.34 -10.23 -0.05
N ALA A 40 -0.39 -10.28 -1.39
CA ALA A 40 0.30 -9.34 -2.27
C ALA A 40 -0.15 -7.89 -2.02
N ASN A 41 -1.47 -7.65 -2.01
CA ASN A 41 -2.00 -6.31 -1.76
C ASN A 41 -1.60 -5.79 -0.36
N LEU A 42 -1.60 -6.67 0.65
CA LEU A 42 -1.14 -6.31 2.00
C LEU A 42 0.34 -5.94 2.01
N PHE A 43 1.17 -6.70 1.30
CA PHE A 43 2.61 -6.42 1.27
C PHE A 43 2.92 -5.14 0.50
N THR A 44 2.20 -4.87 -0.60
CA THR A 44 2.26 -3.58 -1.30
C THR A 44 1.88 -2.43 -0.38
N ALA A 45 0.77 -2.54 0.35
CA ALA A 45 0.34 -1.50 1.30
C ALA A 45 1.37 -1.24 2.41
N LEU A 46 2.06 -2.28 2.90
CA LEU A 46 3.14 -2.14 3.89
C LEU A 46 4.40 -1.47 3.33
N ILE A 47 4.71 -1.70 2.05
CA ILE A 47 5.82 -1.06 1.35
C ILE A 47 5.52 0.42 1.14
N ASP A 48 4.30 0.74 0.68
CA ASP A 48 3.85 2.11 0.41
C ASP A 48 3.74 2.94 1.70
N SER A 49 3.41 2.30 2.83
CA SER A 49 3.31 2.98 4.12
C SER A 49 4.64 3.14 4.84
N PHE A 50 5.75 2.57 4.37
CA PHE A 50 7.03 2.65 5.08
C PHE A 50 7.52 4.12 5.15
N PRO A 51 8.02 4.61 6.30
CA PRO A 51 8.30 3.91 7.57
C PRO A 51 7.16 3.93 8.60
N ASP A 52 5.98 4.42 8.22
CA ASP A 52 4.84 4.63 9.09
C ASP A 52 4.07 3.34 9.41
N ILE A 53 3.26 3.41 10.46
CA ILE A 53 2.42 2.30 10.91
C ILE A 53 1.20 2.21 9.99
N LEU A 54 1.05 1.05 9.34
CA LEU A 54 -0.16 0.69 8.64
C LEU A 54 -1.23 0.24 9.64
N SER A 55 -2.22 1.12 9.87
CA SER A 55 -3.29 0.89 10.85
C SER A 55 -4.23 -0.23 10.40
N ARG A 56 -4.94 -0.85 11.35
CA ARG A 56 -5.92 -1.91 11.02
C ARG A 56 -7.07 -1.38 10.16
N GLN A 57 -7.52 -0.16 10.43
CA GLN A 57 -8.53 0.53 9.65
C GLN A 57 -8.04 0.79 8.23
N SER A 58 -6.81 1.27 8.06
CA SER A 58 -6.23 1.49 6.73
C SER A 58 -6.08 0.19 5.95
N ILE A 59 -5.70 -0.91 6.60
CA ILE A 59 -5.67 -2.25 5.97
C ILE A 59 -7.06 -2.63 5.47
N GLU A 60 -8.07 -2.47 6.30
CA GLU A 60 -9.45 -2.78 5.95
C GLU A 60 -9.93 -1.95 4.75
N GLU A 61 -9.77 -0.62 4.81
CA GLU A 61 -10.19 0.31 3.76
C GLU A 61 -9.47 0.06 2.43
N GLN A 62 -8.16 -0.19 2.47
CA GLN A 62 -7.37 -0.37 1.26
C GLN A 62 -7.58 -1.73 0.61
N LEU A 63 -7.64 -2.80 1.40
CA LEU A 63 -7.75 -4.16 0.87
C LEU A 63 -9.22 -4.51 0.64
N TRP A 64 -10.10 -4.34 1.62
CA TRP A 64 -11.52 -4.74 1.50
C TRP A 64 -12.40 -3.61 0.99
N LYS A 65 -12.00 -2.94 -0.10
CA LYS A 65 -12.85 -1.95 -0.78
C LYS A 65 -14.24 -2.53 -1.09
N GLY A 66 -15.27 -2.03 -0.44
CA GLY A 66 -16.66 -2.50 -0.60
C GLY A 66 -17.02 -3.78 0.18
N SER A 67 -16.17 -4.23 1.10
CA SER A 67 -16.44 -5.35 2.00
C SER A 67 -15.90 -5.06 3.40
N TYR A 68 -16.27 -5.85 4.40
CA TYR A 68 -15.83 -5.68 5.78
C TYR A 68 -14.81 -6.76 6.16
N ALA A 69 -13.78 -6.41 6.91
CA ALA A 69 -12.78 -7.34 7.41
C ALA A 69 -12.68 -7.29 8.93
N THR A 70 -12.96 -8.42 9.57
CA THR A 70 -12.77 -8.49 11.02
C THR A 70 -11.29 -8.44 11.38
N ASN A 71 -11.01 -8.06 12.63
CA ASN A 71 -9.66 -8.15 13.20
C ASN A 71 -9.04 -9.55 13.06
N ALA A 72 -9.85 -10.61 13.16
CA ALA A 72 -9.39 -11.99 12.99
C ALA A 72 -8.97 -12.28 11.54
N THR A 73 -9.74 -11.77 10.56
CA THR A 73 -9.42 -11.88 9.14
C THR A 73 -8.09 -11.20 8.82
N ILE A 74 -7.90 -9.95 9.29
CA ILE A 74 -6.63 -9.21 9.12
C ILE A 74 -5.46 -9.98 9.75
N ASN A 75 -5.64 -10.50 10.97
CA ASN A 75 -4.62 -11.30 11.65
C ASN A 75 -4.24 -12.55 10.85
N GLN A 76 -5.23 -13.23 10.26
CA GLN A 76 -5.00 -14.41 9.44
C GLN A 76 -4.25 -14.07 8.15
N THR A 77 -4.60 -12.97 7.49
CA THR A 77 -3.88 -12.50 6.29
C THR A 77 -2.44 -12.13 6.62
N ILE A 78 -2.19 -11.43 7.72
CA ILE A 78 -0.84 -11.12 8.19
C ILE A 78 -0.05 -12.41 8.50
N LYS A 79 -0.68 -13.40 9.16
CA LYS A 79 -0.06 -14.69 9.45
C LYS A 79 0.31 -15.44 8.18
N ALA A 80 -0.59 -15.47 7.19
CA ALA A 80 -0.34 -16.11 5.91
C ALA A 80 0.78 -15.41 5.13
N LEU A 81 0.78 -14.06 5.11
CA LEU A 81 1.85 -13.29 4.50
C LEU A 81 3.20 -13.57 5.15
N ARG A 82 3.29 -13.56 6.50
CA ARG A 82 4.54 -13.91 7.20
C ARG A 82 5.06 -15.30 6.83
N PHE A 83 4.16 -16.28 6.75
CA PHE A 83 4.53 -17.63 6.33
C PHE A 83 5.08 -17.66 4.89
N SER A 84 4.47 -16.92 3.97
CA SER A 84 4.98 -16.83 2.59
C SER A 84 6.32 -16.10 2.49
N LEU A 85 6.57 -15.11 3.35
CA LEU A 85 7.82 -14.35 3.41
C LEU A 85 8.92 -15.05 4.23
N ASP A 86 8.64 -16.20 4.83
CA ASP A 86 9.51 -16.88 5.80
C ASP A 86 9.87 -15.98 7.02
N ASP A 87 8.96 -15.08 7.41
CA ASP A 87 9.12 -14.12 8.52
C ASP A 87 8.60 -14.68 9.85
N ASP A 88 9.06 -15.88 10.22
CA ASP A 88 8.63 -16.56 11.46
C ASP A 88 9.04 -15.79 12.72
N GLN A 89 10.20 -15.12 12.68
CA GLN A 89 10.73 -14.31 13.76
C GLN A 89 10.09 -12.91 13.85
N ARG A 90 9.16 -12.56 12.94
CA ARG A 90 8.49 -11.25 12.89
C ARG A 90 9.48 -10.08 12.80
N SER A 91 10.58 -10.32 12.09
CA SER A 91 11.66 -9.38 11.87
C SER A 91 11.29 -8.36 10.80
N LEU A 92 10.59 -8.81 9.75
CA LEU A 92 10.21 -7.99 8.60
C LEU A 92 8.90 -7.24 8.85
N ILE A 93 7.85 -7.94 9.26
CA ILE A 93 6.55 -7.33 9.58
C ILE A 93 6.37 -7.31 11.09
N ARG A 94 6.62 -6.16 11.72
CA ARG A 94 6.43 -5.99 13.17
C ARG A 94 4.99 -5.60 13.50
N THR A 95 4.53 -6.05 14.66
CA THR A 95 3.21 -5.67 15.20
C THR A 95 3.39 -4.62 16.28
N ILE A 96 2.71 -3.48 16.11
CA ILE A 96 2.61 -2.45 17.13
C ILE A 96 1.28 -2.62 17.86
N PRO A 97 1.27 -3.04 19.14
CA PRO A 97 0.06 -3.34 19.87
C PRO A 97 -0.96 -2.20 19.79
N LYS A 98 -2.23 -2.54 19.54
CA LYS A 98 -3.37 -1.61 19.41
C LYS A 98 -3.28 -0.58 18.27
N GLN A 99 -2.19 -0.52 17.52
CA GLN A 99 -1.99 0.44 16.43
C GLN A 99 -2.07 -0.22 15.06
N GLY A 100 -1.26 -1.26 14.82
CA GLY A 100 -1.20 -1.88 13.50
C GLY A 100 0.08 -2.64 13.24
N TYR A 101 0.59 -2.52 12.02
CA TYR A 101 1.76 -3.23 11.53
C TYR A 101 2.72 -2.26 10.86
N VAL A 102 4.01 -2.53 10.96
CA VAL A 102 5.05 -1.71 10.34
C VAL A 102 6.07 -2.61 9.67
N LEU A 103 6.53 -2.18 8.51
CA LEU A 103 7.62 -2.82 7.80
C LEU A 103 8.95 -2.36 8.43
N SER A 104 9.79 -3.30 8.86
CA SER A 104 11.05 -2.97 9.56
C SER A 104 12.19 -2.57 8.63
N SER A 105 12.10 -2.95 7.36
CA SER A 105 13.18 -2.76 6.38
C SER A 105 12.73 -1.80 5.29
N LYS A 106 13.62 -0.84 4.96
CA LYS A 106 13.37 0.12 3.89
C LYS A 106 13.29 -0.62 2.53
N PRO A 107 12.20 -0.44 1.77
CA PRO A 107 12.11 -0.98 0.42
C PRO A 107 12.91 -0.15 -0.58
N TYR A 108 13.51 -0.80 -1.59
CA TYR A 108 14.22 -0.14 -2.69
C TYR A 108 13.70 -0.66 -4.03
N ILE A 109 13.59 0.20 -5.05
CA ILE A 109 13.19 -0.22 -6.40
C ILE A 109 14.45 -0.61 -7.20
N LEU A 110 14.40 -1.75 -7.88
CA LEU A 110 15.47 -2.21 -8.78
C LEU A 110 15.25 -1.60 -10.18
N GLU A 111 16.02 -0.55 -10.50
CA GLU A 111 15.92 0.20 -11.77
C GLU A 111 16.41 -0.58 -13.00
N SER A 112 17.15 -1.68 -12.82
CA SER A 112 17.71 -2.48 -13.93
C SER A 112 16.65 -3.09 -14.87
N TYR A 113 15.37 -3.08 -14.50
CA TYR A 113 14.27 -3.60 -15.31
C TYR A 113 13.44 -2.51 -16.02
N THR A 114 13.50 -1.24 -15.59
CA THR A 114 12.72 -0.15 -16.21
C THR A 114 13.40 0.38 -17.48
N ALA A 115 14.74 0.37 -17.54
CA ALA A 115 15.51 0.89 -18.67
C ALA A 115 15.34 0.08 -19.98
N HIS A 116 15.11 -1.24 -19.90
CA HIS A 116 14.99 -2.10 -21.09
C HIS A 116 13.54 -2.35 -21.56
N HIS A 117 12.53 -2.02 -20.76
CA HIS A 117 11.11 -2.23 -21.13
C HIS A 117 10.35 -0.96 -21.52
N MET A 118 10.87 0.25 -21.24
CA MET A 118 10.24 1.52 -21.69
C MET A 118 10.64 1.93 -23.12
N ALA A 119 11.62 1.27 -23.75
CA ALA A 119 12.03 1.54 -25.14
C ALA A 119 11.26 0.73 -26.21
N GLY A 120 10.28 -0.09 -25.81
CA GLY A 120 9.63 -1.08 -26.68
C GLY A 120 8.11 -1.03 -26.67
N ALA A 121 7.49 0.13 -26.47
CA ALA A 121 6.03 0.27 -26.65
C ALA A 121 5.72 0.62 -28.11
N LYS A 122 5.64 -0.40 -28.97
CA LYS A 122 4.88 -0.34 -30.22
C LYS A 122 3.76 -1.37 -30.15
N GLU A 123 2.55 -0.84 -30.05
CA GLU A 123 1.24 -1.51 -30.08
C GLU A 123 0.95 -2.13 -31.48
N PRO A 124 -0.16 -2.86 -31.69
CA PRO A 124 -0.40 -4.27 -31.36
C PRO A 124 -0.78 -5.11 -32.61
N ALA A 125 -1.28 -6.34 -32.34
CA ALA A 125 -2.09 -7.24 -33.19
C ALA A 125 -1.34 -8.44 -33.81
N PRO A 126 -2.00 -9.56 -34.19
CA PRO A 126 -3.46 -9.81 -34.21
C PRO A 126 -3.92 -11.11 -33.51
N GLY A 127 -5.21 -11.13 -33.17
CA GLY A 127 -5.89 -12.26 -32.52
C GLY A 127 -6.18 -13.45 -33.42
N ILE A 128 -6.45 -14.59 -32.77
CA ILE A 128 -7.10 -15.78 -33.36
C ILE A 128 -7.91 -16.50 -32.26
N VAL A 129 -9.24 -16.48 -32.41
CA VAL A 129 -10.25 -17.50 -32.00
C VAL A 129 -11.36 -17.36 -33.05
N PRO A 130 -12.22 -18.35 -33.39
CA PRO A 130 -12.66 -19.57 -32.68
C PRO A 130 -12.45 -20.86 -33.54
N ASP A 131 -12.72 -22.10 -33.13
CA ASP A 131 -14.00 -22.70 -32.73
C ASP A 131 -13.81 -24.23 -32.51
N SER A 132 -14.83 -24.84 -31.90
CA SER A 132 -15.32 -26.23 -32.06
C SER A 132 -15.27 -27.19 -30.87
N THR A 133 -16.41 -27.21 -30.18
CA THR A 133 -17.37 -28.33 -29.99
C THR A 133 -16.96 -29.61 -29.24
N ALA A 134 -17.79 -29.90 -28.21
CA ALA A 134 -18.53 -31.15 -27.98
C ALA A 134 -18.34 -31.82 -26.61
N ASN A 135 -19.43 -31.75 -25.83
CA ASN A 135 -20.08 -32.78 -25.02
C ASN A 135 -19.24 -33.67 -24.07
N SER A 136 -19.61 -33.66 -22.78
CA SER A 136 -20.59 -34.61 -22.24
C SER A 136 -20.84 -34.36 -20.74
N SER A 137 -22.13 -34.29 -20.39
CA SER A 137 -22.67 -34.31 -19.03
C SER A 137 -22.35 -35.61 -18.31
N GLU A 138 -22.01 -35.54 -17.02
CA GLU A 138 -22.47 -36.57 -16.08
C GLU A 138 -22.54 -36.05 -14.64
N SER A 139 -23.72 -36.25 -14.06
CA SER A 139 -24.17 -36.02 -12.70
C SER A 139 -23.53 -37.00 -11.69
N VAL A 140 -23.50 -36.64 -10.39
CA VAL A 140 -24.10 -37.40 -9.28
C VAL A 140 -23.79 -36.73 -7.91
N THR A 141 -24.86 -36.23 -7.30
CA THR A 141 -25.35 -36.26 -5.90
C THR A 141 -24.44 -36.62 -4.70
N LEU A 142 -24.44 -35.68 -3.73
CA LEU A 142 -24.51 -35.75 -2.25
C LEU A 142 -24.08 -37.03 -1.51
N THR A 143 -23.19 -36.89 -0.51
CA THR A 143 -23.52 -37.09 0.93
C THR A 143 -22.41 -36.69 1.91
N ASP A 144 -22.89 -36.22 3.05
CA ASP A 144 -22.39 -36.32 4.43
C ASP A 144 -21.36 -35.36 5.07
N THR A 145 -21.88 -34.79 6.16
CA THR A 145 -21.26 -34.02 7.23
C THR A 145 -20.76 -34.99 8.31
N PRO A 146 -19.81 -34.58 9.17
CA PRO A 146 -20.03 -34.83 10.58
C PRO A 146 -19.82 -33.59 11.46
N GLN A 147 -20.79 -33.43 12.36
CA GLN A 147 -20.82 -32.51 13.49
C GLN A 147 -19.63 -32.76 14.43
N ASN A 148 -19.03 -31.69 14.97
CA ASN A 148 -18.52 -31.73 16.33
C ASN A 148 -18.68 -30.37 17.01
N SER A 149 -19.53 -30.36 18.04
CA SER A 149 -19.94 -29.25 18.86
C SER A 149 -18.94 -29.02 20.01
N LYS A 150 -18.42 -27.79 20.13
CA LYS A 150 -18.09 -27.20 21.42
C LYS A 150 -18.54 -25.75 21.42
N ALA A 151 -19.76 -25.54 21.89
CA ALA A 151 -20.30 -24.23 22.21
C ALA A 151 -19.49 -23.63 23.36
N LEU A 152 -18.71 -22.59 23.07
CA LEU A 152 -17.98 -21.80 24.06
C LEU A 152 -18.86 -20.60 24.42
N GLY A 153 -19.54 -20.70 25.57
CA GLY A 153 -20.52 -19.73 26.03
C GLY A 153 -19.92 -18.33 26.25
N TRP A 154 -20.35 -17.38 25.43
CA TRP A 154 -20.18 -15.95 25.73
C TRP A 154 -21.21 -15.55 26.79
N ARG A 155 -20.72 -15.34 28.01
CA ARG A 155 -21.48 -14.75 29.10
C ARG A 155 -21.73 -13.28 28.76
N THR A 156 -22.98 -12.95 28.47
CA THR A 156 -23.50 -11.59 28.32
C THR A 156 -23.43 -10.87 29.68
N PHE A 157 -22.39 -10.08 29.88
CA PHE A 157 -22.41 -8.96 30.80
C PHE A 157 -23.00 -7.75 30.05
N PHE A 158 -23.61 -6.80 30.75
CA PHE A 158 -24.29 -5.56 30.30
C PHE A 158 -25.83 -5.60 30.28
N SER A 159 -26.40 -4.86 31.23
CA SER A 159 -27.82 -4.66 31.48
C SER A 159 -28.41 -3.58 30.55
N GLY A 160 -29.68 -3.75 30.18
CA GLY A 160 -30.33 -3.12 29.02
C GLY A 160 -30.54 -1.60 29.01
N ASN A 161 -30.00 -0.82 29.96
CA ASN A 161 -30.22 0.65 30.00
C ASN A 161 -29.02 1.50 29.54
N GLU A 162 -27.84 0.93 29.30
CA GLU A 162 -26.65 1.69 28.84
C GLU A 162 -26.40 1.62 27.31
N LEU A 163 -27.12 0.78 26.58
CA LEU A 163 -26.97 0.62 25.13
C LEU A 163 -27.64 1.76 24.32
N ILE A 164 -28.62 2.46 24.90
CA ILE A 164 -29.35 3.54 24.21
C ILE A 164 -28.48 4.79 24.07
N GLY A 165 -27.68 5.12 25.10
CA GLY A 165 -26.83 6.32 25.08
C GLY A 165 -25.68 6.25 24.07
N ILE A 166 -25.06 5.08 23.91
CA ILE A 166 -23.94 4.88 22.97
C ILE A 166 -24.41 4.99 21.51
N GLY A 167 -25.61 4.50 21.20
CA GLY A 167 -26.19 4.58 19.86
C GLY A 167 -26.40 6.02 19.37
N VAL A 168 -26.89 6.90 20.25
CA VAL A 168 -27.18 8.30 19.89
C VAL A 168 -25.90 9.10 19.63
N ILE A 169 -24.86 8.91 20.45
CA ILE A 169 -23.57 9.60 20.28
C ILE A 169 -22.88 9.15 18.98
N SER A 170 -22.93 7.86 18.66
CA SER A 170 -22.37 7.33 17.41
C SER A 170 -23.08 7.90 16.18
N LEU A 171 -24.42 8.06 16.24
CA LEU A 171 -25.19 8.63 15.14
C LEU A 171 -24.85 10.10 14.93
N LEU A 172 -24.69 10.88 16.00
CA LEU A 172 -24.32 12.30 15.95
C LEU A 172 -22.91 12.51 15.39
N LEU A 173 -21.93 11.70 15.79
CA LEU A 173 -20.58 11.80 15.22
C LEU A 173 -20.55 11.40 13.75
N PHE A 174 -21.33 10.40 13.35
CA PHE A 174 -21.46 9.98 11.96
C PHE A 174 -22.11 11.07 11.09
N THR A 175 -23.16 11.73 11.58
CA THR A 175 -23.81 12.82 10.83
C THR A 175 -22.90 14.06 10.71
N LEU A 176 -22.15 14.40 11.76
CA LEU A 176 -21.16 15.49 11.71
C LEU A 176 -20.01 15.19 10.74
N GLY A 177 -19.56 13.93 10.67
CA GLY A 177 -18.57 13.48 9.68
C GLY A 177 -19.09 13.56 8.25
N TYR A 178 -20.35 13.15 8.01
CA TYR A 178 -21.01 13.26 6.70
C TYR A 178 -21.09 14.71 6.19
N LEU A 179 -21.29 15.68 7.10
CA LEU A 179 -21.34 17.10 6.77
C LEU A 179 -19.96 17.74 6.52
N GLY A 180 -18.86 17.01 6.71
CA GLY A 180 -17.51 17.52 6.40
C GLY A 180 -17.01 18.65 7.30
N ILE A 181 -17.68 18.91 8.42
CA ILE A 181 -17.38 20.03 9.35
C ILE A 181 -15.95 19.93 9.94
N PHE A 182 -15.34 18.74 9.89
CA PHE A 182 -13.99 18.47 10.40
C PHE A 182 -13.01 17.99 9.32
N SER A 183 -13.30 18.19 8.03
CA SER A 183 -12.34 17.84 6.98
C SER A 183 -11.25 18.91 6.91
N PRO A 184 -9.98 18.61 7.25
CA PRO A 184 -8.90 19.53 6.95
C PRO A 184 -8.81 19.69 5.43
N SER A 185 -8.97 20.92 4.95
CA SER A 185 -8.66 21.25 3.57
C SER A 185 -7.13 21.20 3.42
N PHE A 186 -6.61 20.07 2.95
CA PHE A 186 -5.23 20.00 2.51
C PHE A 186 -5.12 20.75 1.18
N GLU A 187 -4.86 22.05 1.28
CA GLU A 187 -4.56 22.87 0.10
C GLU A 187 -3.18 22.46 -0.42
N ARG A 188 -3.11 22.20 -1.73
CA ARG A 188 -1.85 21.83 -2.38
C ARG A 188 -0.95 23.06 -2.43
N ILE A 189 0.01 23.14 -1.51
CA ILE A 189 1.00 24.24 -1.42
C ILE A 189 2.19 24.10 -2.38
N SER A 190 2.11 23.24 -3.41
CA SER A 190 3.19 23.07 -4.39
C SER A 190 2.89 23.76 -5.71
N TYR A 191 3.79 24.66 -6.12
CA TYR A 191 3.69 25.44 -7.35
C TYR A 191 5.01 25.35 -8.14
N LYS A 192 4.91 25.31 -9.48
CA LYS A 192 6.07 25.27 -10.39
C LYS A 192 6.35 26.67 -10.95
N ALA A 193 7.53 27.22 -10.67
CA ALA A 193 8.03 28.45 -11.29
C ALA A 193 9.21 28.10 -12.21
N GLY A 194 9.04 28.25 -13.52
CA GLY A 194 10.06 27.82 -14.50
C GLY A 194 10.33 26.32 -14.38
N GLU A 195 11.59 25.95 -14.15
CA GLU A 195 12.00 24.55 -13.87
C GLU A 195 12.13 24.22 -12.37
N HIS A 196 11.66 25.11 -11.50
CA HIS A 196 11.76 24.97 -10.06
C HIS A 196 10.43 24.61 -9.39
N TRP A 197 10.49 23.77 -8.36
CA TRP A 197 9.36 23.39 -7.52
C TRP A 197 9.43 24.11 -6.18
N LEU A 198 8.42 24.90 -5.85
CA LEU A 198 8.27 25.56 -4.57
C LEU A 198 7.26 24.79 -3.71
N LEU A 199 7.65 24.41 -2.50
CA LEU A 199 6.81 23.67 -1.54
C LEU A 199 6.21 24.60 -0.46
N PHE A 200 6.05 25.88 -0.81
CA PHE A 200 5.48 26.91 0.04
C PHE A 200 4.78 27.93 -0.84
N ASP A 201 3.85 28.69 -0.23
CA ASP A 201 3.23 29.83 -0.89
C ASP A 201 4.25 30.96 -1.01
N ALA A 202 4.74 31.18 -2.23
CA ALA A 202 5.84 32.09 -2.52
C ALA A 202 5.32 33.34 -3.25
N THR A 203 5.70 34.51 -2.75
CA THR A 203 5.40 35.78 -3.44
C THR A 203 6.34 35.99 -4.63
N SER A 204 5.93 36.77 -5.63
CA SER A 204 6.78 37.07 -6.79
C SER A 204 8.10 37.76 -6.41
N GLU A 205 8.11 38.54 -5.32
CA GLU A 205 9.32 39.17 -4.78
C GLU A 205 10.27 38.15 -4.14
N GLU A 206 9.75 37.16 -3.41
CA GLU A 206 10.55 36.06 -2.85
C GLU A 206 11.13 35.16 -3.94
N ILE A 207 10.43 34.95 -5.05
CA ILE A 207 10.97 34.17 -6.18
C ILE A 207 12.15 34.92 -6.82
N ASN A 208 12.03 36.24 -6.97
CA ASN A 208 13.08 37.07 -7.54
C ASN A 208 14.32 37.17 -6.63
N SER A 209 14.15 37.17 -5.31
CA SER A 209 15.29 37.23 -4.37
C SER A 209 16.13 35.95 -4.34
N LEU A 210 15.55 34.81 -4.75
CA LEU A 210 16.24 33.52 -4.80
C LEU A 210 17.25 33.40 -5.95
N ASN A 211 17.26 34.32 -6.93
CA ASN A 211 18.16 34.31 -8.10
C ASN A 211 18.32 32.91 -8.73
N LEU A 212 17.19 32.25 -8.98
CA LEU A 212 17.15 30.88 -9.49
C LEU A 212 17.63 30.83 -10.96
N SER A 213 18.45 29.83 -11.30
CA SER A 213 18.88 29.55 -12.67
C SER A 213 18.10 28.37 -13.24
N ASP A 214 17.44 28.58 -14.38
CA ASP A 214 16.60 27.57 -15.05
C ASP A 214 17.40 26.36 -15.60
N ASP A 215 18.74 26.44 -15.64
CA ASP A 215 19.60 25.35 -16.13
C ASP A 215 19.54 24.09 -15.27
N THR A 216 19.19 24.22 -13.98
CA THR A 216 19.15 23.09 -13.04
C THR A 216 17.84 23.06 -12.27
N PRO A 217 16.95 22.08 -12.54
CA PRO A 217 15.67 21.99 -11.83
C PRO A 217 15.94 21.80 -10.34
N SER A 218 15.30 22.64 -9.53
CA SER A 218 15.55 22.68 -8.08
C SER A 218 14.24 22.66 -7.30
N ILE A 219 14.29 22.05 -6.12
CA ILE A 219 13.21 21.94 -5.16
C ILE A 219 13.52 22.88 -4.01
N ILE A 220 12.65 23.86 -3.75
CA ILE A 220 12.84 24.87 -2.71
C ILE A 220 11.82 24.66 -1.60
N MET A 221 12.34 24.58 -0.38
CA MET A 221 11.55 24.53 0.85
C MET A 221 11.88 25.76 1.71
N LYS A 222 10.87 26.37 2.30
CA LYS A 222 11.05 27.47 3.26
C LYS A 222 11.04 26.90 4.68
N ASN A 223 12.08 27.18 5.45
CA ASN A 223 12.14 26.93 6.88
C ASN A 223 11.94 28.27 7.62
N ASP A 224 11.80 28.26 8.95
CA ASP A 224 11.41 29.45 9.75
C ASP A 224 12.18 30.75 9.45
N SER A 225 13.42 30.67 8.94
CA SER A 225 14.22 31.86 8.57
C SER A 225 15.17 31.68 7.38
N ASN A 226 15.18 30.50 6.74
CA ASN A 226 16.11 30.18 5.65
C ASN A 226 15.40 29.38 4.55
N TYR A 227 15.96 29.39 3.35
CA TYR A 227 15.51 28.54 2.26
C TYR A 227 16.43 27.32 2.15
N ARG A 228 15.85 26.16 1.86
CA ARG A 228 16.59 24.95 1.53
C ARG A 228 16.35 24.64 0.06
N ILE A 229 17.40 24.79 -0.72
CA ILE A 229 17.40 24.56 -2.16
C ILE A 229 18.07 23.22 -2.44
N CYS A 230 17.33 22.31 -3.06
CA CYS A 230 17.78 20.97 -3.39
C CYS A 230 17.79 20.77 -4.91
N HIS A 231 18.89 20.30 -5.47
CA HIS A 231 19.01 19.92 -6.89
C HIS A 231 19.49 18.47 -6.97
N VAL A 232 19.23 17.81 -8.10
CA VAL A 232 19.62 16.41 -8.31
C VAL A 232 20.91 16.40 -9.14
N GLU A 233 22.01 16.01 -8.53
CA GLU A 233 23.31 15.78 -9.19
C GLU A 233 23.59 14.29 -9.24
N GLU A 234 23.75 13.71 -10.43
CA GLU A 234 24.10 12.29 -10.61
C GLU A 234 23.15 11.30 -9.88
N GLY A 235 21.86 11.66 -9.78
CA GLY A 235 20.85 10.85 -9.08
C GLY A 235 20.83 11.04 -7.56
N ILE A 236 21.66 11.92 -7.01
CA ILE A 236 21.70 12.27 -5.59
C ILE A 236 21.11 13.66 -5.40
N THR A 237 20.14 13.77 -4.49
CA THR A 237 19.57 15.07 -4.12
C THR A 237 20.51 15.81 -3.17
N VAL A 238 21.18 16.84 -3.67
CA VAL A 238 22.07 17.71 -2.91
C VAL A 238 21.31 18.95 -2.47
N CYS A 239 21.28 19.23 -1.16
CA CYS A 239 20.58 20.38 -0.60
C CYS A 239 21.55 21.36 0.06
N LYS A 240 21.35 22.65 -0.20
CA LYS A 240 22.06 23.76 0.44
C LYS A 240 21.06 24.69 1.13
N ASN A 241 21.45 25.21 2.28
CA ASN A 241 20.69 26.25 2.98
C ASN A 241 21.17 27.61 2.50
N GLN A 242 20.21 28.51 2.22
CA GLN A 242 20.43 29.89 1.79
C GLN A 242 19.65 30.85 2.68
#